data_AF-A0A1Z5KGZ8-F1
#
_entry.id   AF-A0A1Z5KGZ8-F1
#
_cell.length_a   1.000
_cell.length_b   1.000
_cell.length_c   1.000
_cell.angle_alpha   90.00
_cell.angle_beta   90.00
_cell.angle_gamma   90.00
#
_symmetry.space_group_name_H-M   'P 1'
#
loop_
_entity.id
_entity.type
_entity.pdbx_description
1 polymer ?
#
loop_
_entity_poly.entity_id
_entity_poly.type
_entity_poly.pdbx_seq_one_letter_code
_entity_poly.pdbx_strand_id
1 'polypeptide(L)'
;YHSSCSSNLELKNRFGASQLVEFVNELQGNVTCFNDANFGFEIVVPVTIDGDAAEIIALTANTNFAGFLDLSDQVAGQVVEPGGSISANIVTTFDLTTRQRYTLLIQVVASAVPTGTICTGTNFTEFLAGNPPPLDSTTTAPTRGPTVSPAPTPDPQTTACSVEGQMVCQTLDPQGRILSFCDDVGNPADSVCGGDLEATALGFRYNGGATYPESAWITISGGRTGTVVSDRVNVGGQVYGEGDFRGEAFVVVSQLNAGGTGPGERIEQFQFDTNCREGEEVLRLTDIYGSLELTDYRNALGRQSSIANVRMQYFVRNLEGFAMIAEDAFVNSDFQILVSDYIPDPTEIEVGPRQRVIVHEETRPVDFGAKFDNGETLSFSMNVTGRGEISSLPCFDELDFSF
;
A
#
# COMPACT_ATOMS: atom_id res chain seq x y z
N TYR A 1 54.99 28.64 29.48
CA TYR A 1 54.24 27.40 29.25
C TYR A 1 52.76 27.72 29.32
N HIS A 2 52.15 28.09 28.19
CA HIS A 2 50.71 28.29 28.10
C HIS A 2 50.08 26.92 27.82
N SER A 3 49.42 26.36 28.82
CA SER A 3 48.52 25.22 28.67
C SER A 3 47.21 25.73 28.07
N SER A 4 47.16 25.89 26.74
CA SER A 4 45.86 25.97 26.06
C SER A 4 45.23 24.59 26.12
N CYS A 5 44.06 24.49 26.75
CA CYS A 5 43.23 23.31 26.75
C CYS A 5 42.97 22.85 25.30
N SER A 6 43.72 21.88 24.82
CA SER A 6 43.45 21.21 23.55
C SER A 6 42.35 20.18 23.79
N SER A 7 41.10 20.63 23.92
CA SER A 7 40.01 19.75 23.51
C SER A 7 40.17 19.57 22.00
N ASN A 8 40.50 18.35 21.57
CA ASN A 8 40.57 18.05 20.15
C ASN A 8 39.21 18.38 19.53
N LEU A 9 39.24 19.05 18.37
CA LEU A 9 38.04 19.32 17.60
C LEU A 9 37.61 18.00 16.97
N GLU A 10 36.46 17.47 17.37
CA GLU A 10 35.91 16.22 16.87
C GLU A 10 34.69 16.52 16.01
N LEU A 11 34.52 15.76 14.92
CA LEU A 11 33.27 15.75 14.18
C LEU A 11 32.12 15.44 15.14
N LYS A 12 30.99 16.11 14.92
CA LYS A 12 29.78 16.07 15.73
C LYS A 12 29.83 16.85 17.04
N ASN A 13 30.94 17.52 17.38
CA ASN A 13 30.97 18.49 18.46
C ASN A 13 29.87 19.56 18.22
N ARG A 14 29.07 19.81 19.25
CA ARG A 14 28.00 20.81 19.21
C ARG A 14 28.47 22.14 19.79
N PHE A 15 28.21 23.21 19.07
CA PHE A 15 28.48 24.59 19.45
C PHE A 15 27.14 25.34 19.48
N GLY A 16 26.39 25.15 20.58
CA GLY A 16 25.00 25.61 20.65
C GLY A 16 24.09 24.79 19.72
N ALA A 17 23.38 25.45 18.82
CA ALA A 17 22.50 24.80 17.83
C ALA A 17 23.25 24.29 16.58
N SER A 18 24.53 24.64 16.43
CA SER A 18 25.34 24.23 15.28
C SER A 18 26.15 22.98 15.63
N GLN A 19 26.23 22.04 14.68
CA GLN A 19 27.04 20.85 14.81
C GLN A 19 28.20 20.91 13.80
N LEU A 20 29.41 20.59 14.25
CA LEU A 20 30.55 20.48 13.34
C LEU A 20 30.43 19.18 12.54
N VAL A 21 30.05 19.28 11.27
CA VAL A 21 29.88 18.13 10.36
C VAL A 21 31.03 17.96 9.37
N GLU A 22 31.90 18.96 9.25
CA GLU A 22 33.04 18.98 8.34
C GLU A 22 34.14 19.91 8.88
N PHE A 23 35.41 19.52 8.72
CA PHE A 23 36.54 20.43 8.91
C PHE A 23 37.68 20.10 7.93
N VAL A 24 38.49 21.11 7.60
CA VAL A 24 39.65 20.97 6.73
C VAL A 24 40.92 21.38 7.48
N ASN A 25 41.96 20.56 7.43
CA ASN A 25 43.29 20.96 7.91
C ASN A 25 44.43 20.42 7.03
N GLU A 26 45.62 21.00 7.17
CA GLU A 26 46.77 20.72 6.29
C GLU A 26 47.35 19.30 6.44
N LEU A 27 47.08 18.61 7.56
CA LEU A 27 47.63 17.28 7.84
C LEU A 27 46.66 16.14 7.49
N GLN A 28 45.36 16.36 7.64
CA GLN A 28 44.30 15.36 7.50
C GLN A 28 43.42 15.60 6.26
N GLY A 29 43.58 16.74 5.58
CA GLY A 29 42.74 17.10 4.45
C GLY A 29 41.33 17.48 4.88
N ASN A 30 40.34 17.18 4.04
CA ASN A 30 38.93 17.36 4.36
C ASN A 30 38.40 16.13 5.12
N VAL A 31 37.90 16.35 6.33
CA VAL A 31 37.31 15.32 7.19
C VAL A 31 35.84 15.68 7.40
N THR A 32 34.94 14.82 6.93
CA THR A 32 33.50 15.10 6.87
C THR A 32 32.65 13.92 7.38
N CYS A 33 31.47 14.21 7.89
CA CYS A 33 30.43 13.22 8.21
C CYS A 33 29.64 12.78 6.97
N PHE A 34 29.79 13.49 5.85
CA PHE A 34 29.19 13.15 4.57
C PHE A 34 30.12 12.19 3.84
N ASN A 35 29.61 11.05 3.42
CA ASN A 35 30.42 10.09 2.70
C ASN A 35 29.80 9.82 1.34
N ASP A 36 30.56 10.09 0.30
CA ASP A 36 30.22 9.64 -1.05
C ASP A 36 30.35 8.12 -1.04
N ALA A 37 29.21 7.43 -1.13
CA ALA A 37 29.23 5.99 -1.29
C ALA A 37 28.68 5.63 -2.67
N ASN A 38 29.35 4.68 -3.28
CA ASN A 38 28.89 4.08 -4.51
C ASN A 38 28.11 2.81 -4.16
N PHE A 39 26.80 2.83 -4.39
CA PHE A 39 25.97 1.65 -4.22
C PHE A 39 25.95 0.89 -5.54
N GLY A 40 26.78 -0.14 -5.63
CA GLY A 40 26.76 -1.09 -6.74
C GLY A 40 25.80 -2.22 -6.44
N PHE A 41 24.84 -2.47 -7.33
CA PHE A 41 23.96 -3.63 -7.23
C PHE A 41 24.05 -4.47 -8.49
N GLU A 42 23.91 -5.78 -8.30
CA GLU A 42 24.02 -6.80 -9.33
C GLU A 42 22.64 -7.39 -9.60
N ILE A 43 22.14 -7.22 -10.82
CA ILE A 43 20.87 -7.81 -11.25
C ILE A 43 21.22 -9.13 -11.93
N VAL A 44 20.79 -10.23 -11.33
CA VAL A 44 21.02 -11.58 -11.84
C VAL A 44 19.81 -12.04 -12.62
N VAL A 45 20.00 -12.46 -13.87
CA VAL A 45 18.95 -13.06 -14.68
C VAL A 45 18.76 -14.51 -14.23
N PRO A 46 17.53 -14.94 -13.89
CA PRO A 46 17.29 -16.31 -13.46
C PRO A 46 17.70 -17.30 -14.56
N VAL A 47 18.14 -18.50 -14.16
CA VAL A 47 18.57 -19.57 -15.09
C VAL A 47 17.42 -20.12 -15.95
N THR A 48 16.18 -19.80 -15.63
CA THR A 48 14.98 -20.17 -16.38
C THR A 48 14.28 -18.90 -16.86
N ILE A 49 14.39 -18.62 -18.16
CA ILE A 49 13.70 -17.52 -18.85
C ILE A 49 13.01 -18.04 -20.12
N ASP A 50 11.94 -17.38 -20.54
CA ASP A 50 11.25 -17.64 -21.81
C ASP A 50 12.04 -17.02 -22.99
N GLY A 51 13.15 -17.65 -23.35
CA GLY A 51 14.06 -17.21 -24.41
C GLY A 51 15.48 -17.72 -24.19
N ASP A 52 16.38 -17.30 -25.08
CA ASP A 52 17.81 -17.64 -25.01
C ASP A 52 18.59 -16.63 -24.16
N ALA A 53 18.13 -15.38 -24.07
CA ALA A 53 18.74 -14.30 -23.32
C ALA A 53 17.73 -13.18 -22.98
N ALA A 54 18.12 -12.24 -22.12
CA ALA A 54 17.33 -11.05 -21.79
C ALA A 54 18.10 -9.77 -22.19
N GLU A 55 17.51 -8.93 -23.04
CA GLU A 55 17.99 -7.60 -23.36
C GLU A 55 17.38 -6.56 -22.41
N ILE A 56 18.19 -5.82 -21.69
CA ILE A 56 17.71 -4.82 -20.73
C ILE A 56 17.25 -3.56 -21.47
N ILE A 57 16.04 -3.10 -21.18
CA ILE A 57 15.44 -1.91 -21.78
C ILE A 57 15.58 -0.70 -20.85
N ALA A 58 15.24 -0.89 -19.58
CA ALA A 58 15.24 0.19 -18.60
C ALA A 58 15.60 -0.33 -17.21
N LEU A 59 16.23 0.55 -16.43
CA LEU A 59 16.52 0.31 -15.03
C LEU A 59 16.28 1.60 -14.26
N THR A 60 15.39 1.53 -13.28
CA THR A 60 15.04 2.67 -12.44
C THR A 60 15.18 2.28 -10.98
N ALA A 61 15.49 3.25 -10.12
CA ALA A 61 15.57 3.06 -8.69
C ALA A 61 14.82 4.20 -7.99
N ASN A 62 13.93 3.88 -7.07
CA ASN A 62 13.30 4.85 -6.20
C ASN A 62 13.92 4.76 -4.80
N THR A 63 14.40 5.89 -4.29
CA THR A 63 15.20 5.94 -3.06
C THR A 63 14.69 7.02 -2.11
N ASN A 64 14.80 6.79 -0.82
CA ASN A 64 14.43 7.80 0.19
C ASN A 64 15.49 8.89 0.40
N PHE A 65 16.66 8.78 -0.24
CA PHE A 65 17.78 9.71 -0.08
C PHE A 65 18.10 10.53 -1.34
N ALA A 66 17.76 10.05 -2.54
CA ALA A 66 17.99 10.74 -3.80
C ALA A 66 16.72 10.83 -4.68
N GLY A 67 15.58 10.34 -4.19
CA GLY A 67 14.34 10.28 -4.95
C GLY A 67 14.41 9.26 -6.09
N PHE A 68 13.74 9.57 -7.20
CA PHE A 68 13.73 8.74 -8.40
C PHE A 68 15.01 8.90 -9.21
N LEU A 69 15.63 7.77 -9.56
CA LEU A 69 16.85 7.67 -10.35
C LEU A 69 16.58 6.82 -11.59
N ASP A 70 16.87 7.38 -12.76
CA ASP A 70 16.91 6.63 -14.02
C ASP A 70 18.36 6.18 -14.27
N LEU A 71 18.56 4.87 -14.29
CA LEU A 71 19.84 4.21 -14.49
C LEU A 71 19.88 3.47 -15.84
N SER A 72 18.89 3.70 -16.70
CA SER A 72 18.76 3.04 -18.00
C SER A 72 19.99 3.30 -18.87
N ASP A 73 20.58 4.49 -18.80
CA ASP A 73 21.82 4.83 -19.53
C ASP A 73 23.00 3.90 -19.20
N GLN A 74 23.00 3.23 -18.03
CA GLN A 74 24.08 2.34 -17.62
C GLN A 74 23.92 0.90 -18.16
N VAL A 75 22.68 0.48 -18.46
CA VAL A 75 22.37 -0.93 -18.71
C VAL A 75 21.51 -1.20 -19.94
N ALA A 76 20.89 -0.19 -20.53
CA ALA A 76 20.01 -0.36 -21.70
C ALA A 76 20.80 -0.90 -22.91
N GLY A 77 20.20 -1.87 -23.60
CA GLY A 77 20.80 -2.59 -24.73
C GLY A 77 21.80 -3.68 -24.36
N GLN A 78 22.03 -3.93 -23.06
CA GLN A 78 22.86 -5.05 -22.63
C GLN A 78 22.06 -6.36 -22.71
N VAL A 79 22.65 -7.38 -23.33
CA VAL A 79 22.07 -8.72 -23.43
C VAL A 79 22.74 -9.64 -22.41
N VAL A 80 21.92 -10.30 -21.60
CA VAL A 80 22.35 -11.14 -20.48
C VAL A 80 21.85 -12.57 -20.70
N GLU A 81 22.78 -13.51 -20.68
CA GLU A 81 22.47 -14.95 -20.75
C GLU A 81 21.88 -15.44 -19.41
N PRO A 82 21.13 -16.56 -19.41
CA PRO A 82 20.58 -17.15 -18.19
C PRO A 82 21.67 -17.42 -17.14
N GLY A 83 21.46 -16.95 -15.91
CA GLY A 83 22.44 -17.04 -14.82
C GLY A 83 23.56 -15.99 -14.88
N GLY A 84 23.59 -15.15 -15.91
CA GLY A 84 24.44 -13.97 -16.00
C GLY A 84 23.93 -12.80 -15.17
N SER A 85 24.75 -11.76 -15.05
CA SER A 85 24.43 -10.58 -14.28
C SER A 85 24.83 -9.28 -14.96
N ILE A 86 24.14 -8.20 -14.59
CA ILE A 86 24.51 -6.83 -14.93
C ILE A 86 24.69 -6.02 -13.67
N SER A 87 25.52 -4.99 -13.74
CA SER A 87 25.75 -4.09 -12.61
C SER A 87 25.39 -2.66 -12.98
N ALA A 88 24.78 -1.97 -12.04
CA ALA A 88 24.56 -0.53 -12.10
C ALA A 88 25.02 0.09 -10.78
N ASN A 89 25.38 1.36 -10.87
CA ASN A 89 25.97 2.11 -9.77
C ASN A 89 25.15 3.37 -9.49
N ILE A 90 24.80 3.57 -8.23
CA ILE A 90 24.25 4.83 -7.74
C ILE A 90 25.37 5.54 -6.98
N VAL A 91 25.78 6.71 -7.50
CA VAL A 91 26.72 7.59 -6.82
C VAL A 91 25.92 8.66 -6.10
N THR A 92 25.93 8.62 -4.77
CA THR A 92 25.26 9.62 -3.94
C THR A 92 26.06 9.89 -2.67
N THR A 93 25.78 11.04 -2.06
CA THR A 93 26.38 11.41 -0.78
C THR A 93 25.40 11.05 0.32
N PHE A 94 25.81 10.16 1.22
CA PHE A 94 25.02 9.78 2.38
C PHE A 94 25.31 10.69 3.57
N ASP A 95 24.26 11.09 4.27
CA ASP A 95 24.39 11.76 5.56
C ASP A 95 24.57 10.71 6.66
N LEU A 96 25.81 10.55 7.14
CA LEU A 96 26.13 9.63 8.23
C LEU A 96 26.15 10.33 9.62
N THR A 97 25.66 11.57 9.68
CA THR A 97 25.55 12.32 10.94
C THR A 97 24.54 11.68 11.90
N THR A 98 23.44 11.16 11.36
CA THR A 98 22.40 10.44 12.10
C THR A 98 22.24 9.04 11.53
N ARG A 99 21.88 8.08 12.39
CA ARG A 99 21.57 6.72 11.93
C ARG A 99 20.23 6.76 11.22
N GLN A 100 20.23 6.48 9.92
CA GLN A 100 19.05 6.48 9.08
C GLN A 100 18.95 5.15 8.33
N ARG A 101 17.71 4.77 7.99
CA ARG A 101 17.41 3.63 7.13
C ARG A 101 17.38 4.14 5.68
N TYR A 102 18.19 3.53 4.84
CA TYR A 102 18.26 3.81 3.42
C TYR A 102 17.53 2.71 2.65
N THR A 103 16.55 3.09 1.84
CA THR A 103 15.68 2.17 1.10
C THR A 103 15.83 2.39 -0.40
N LEU A 104 15.87 1.30 -1.16
CA LEU A 104 16.00 1.29 -2.60
C LEU A 104 15.01 0.29 -3.19
N LEU A 105 14.05 0.79 -3.98
CA LEU A 105 13.19 -0.02 -4.82
C LEU A 105 13.70 0.05 -6.26
N ILE A 106 14.28 -1.05 -6.72
CA ILE A 106 14.84 -1.19 -8.07
C ILE A 106 13.79 -1.84 -8.96
N GLN A 107 13.58 -1.27 -10.15
CA GLN A 107 12.72 -1.84 -11.18
C GLN A 107 13.52 -1.97 -12.48
N VAL A 108 13.56 -3.18 -13.03
CA VAL A 108 14.17 -3.51 -14.32
C VAL A 108 13.10 -3.92 -15.31
N VAL A 109 13.24 -3.44 -16.55
CA VAL A 109 12.43 -3.84 -17.70
C VAL A 109 13.37 -4.44 -18.73
N ALA A 110 13.05 -5.63 -19.23
CA ALA A 110 13.85 -6.36 -20.20
C ALA A 110 12.96 -6.95 -21.30
N SER A 111 13.55 -7.29 -22.44
CA SER A 111 12.94 -8.07 -23.51
C SER A 111 13.64 -9.41 -23.63
N ALA A 112 12.89 -10.49 -23.63
CA ALA A 112 13.42 -11.81 -23.94
C ALA A 112 13.83 -11.89 -25.41
N VAL A 113 15.00 -12.46 -25.69
CA VAL A 113 15.55 -12.67 -27.04
C VAL A 113 15.46 -14.17 -27.35
N PRO A 114 14.96 -14.59 -28.52
CA PRO A 114 14.45 -13.77 -29.64
C PRO A 114 12.93 -13.49 -29.57
N THR A 115 12.24 -13.93 -28.52
CA THR A 115 10.76 -13.91 -28.46
C THR A 115 10.17 -12.49 -28.45
N GLY A 116 10.94 -11.49 -28.04
CA GLY A 116 10.50 -10.09 -27.90
C GLY A 116 9.56 -9.87 -26.72
N THR A 117 9.42 -10.85 -25.83
CA THR A 117 8.50 -10.79 -24.70
C THR A 117 9.04 -9.85 -23.63
N ILE A 118 8.24 -8.87 -23.19
CA ILE A 118 8.66 -7.93 -22.16
C ILE A 118 8.53 -8.59 -20.79
N CYS A 119 9.63 -8.57 -20.03
CA CYS A 119 9.74 -9.04 -18.67
C CYS A 119 10.02 -7.84 -17.75
N THR A 120 9.42 -7.85 -16.57
CA THR A 120 9.70 -6.85 -15.53
C THR A 120 10.15 -7.55 -14.25
N GLY A 121 11.08 -6.94 -13.54
CA GLY A 121 11.56 -7.41 -12.25
C GLY A 121 11.64 -6.25 -11.28
N THR A 122 11.27 -6.49 -10.03
CA THR A 122 11.40 -5.52 -8.95
C THR A 122 12.18 -6.13 -7.80
N ASN A 123 12.97 -5.32 -7.12
CA ASN A 123 13.71 -5.71 -5.94
C ASN A 123 13.70 -4.56 -4.93
N PHE A 124 13.39 -4.87 -3.67
CA PHE A 124 13.49 -3.93 -2.58
C PHE A 124 14.67 -4.29 -1.68
N THR A 125 15.54 -3.33 -1.42
CA THR A 125 16.67 -3.50 -0.51
C THR A 125 16.70 -2.34 0.49
N GLU A 126 17.00 -2.66 1.74
CA GLU A 126 17.20 -1.68 2.81
C GLU A 126 18.50 -1.92 3.57
N PHE A 127 19.12 -0.85 4.05
CA PHE A 127 20.24 -0.92 4.98
C PHE A 127 20.22 0.25 5.97
N LEU A 128 20.78 0.03 7.15
CA LEU A 128 20.96 1.08 8.15
C LEU A 128 22.40 1.60 8.06
N ALA A 129 22.55 2.89 7.85
CA ALA A 129 23.86 3.55 7.89
C ALA A 129 23.81 4.85 8.69
N GLY A 130 24.98 5.32 9.09
CA GLY A 130 25.12 6.45 10.01
C GLY A 130 25.38 6.01 11.44
N ASN A 131 25.94 6.93 12.22
CA ASN A 131 26.29 6.62 13.60
C ASN A 131 25.07 6.80 14.51
N PRO A 132 24.84 5.90 15.49
CA PRO A 132 23.86 6.14 16.53
C PRO A 132 24.19 7.46 17.26
N PRO A 133 23.17 8.17 17.79
CA PRO A 133 23.42 9.39 18.56
C PRO A 133 24.46 9.08 19.66
N PRO A 134 25.48 9.95 19.86
CA PRO A 134 26.54 9.68 20.81
C PRO A 134 25.95 9.44 22.20
N LEU A 135 26.32 8.31 22.81
CA LEU A 135 25.82 7.93 24.13
C LEU A 135 26.31 8.86 25.25
N ASP A 136 27.40 9.61 25.07
CA ASP A 136 27.94 10.59 26.02
C ASP A 136 29.06 11.45 25.37
N SER A 137 28.72 12.44 24.53
CA SER A 137 29.74 13.38 24.02
C SER A 137 30.09 14.42 25.09
N THR A 138 31.26 14.25 25.71
CA THR A 138 31.73 15.00 26.90
C THR A 138 32.59 16.23 26.61
N THR A 139 32.53 16.81 25.40
CA THR A 139 33.33 17.99 25.05
C THR A 139 32.53 19.29 25.23
N THR A 140 32.20 19.63 26.48
CA THR A 140 31.80 21.00 26.83
C THR A 140 33.02 21.92 26.80
N ALA A 141 33.22 22.66 25.70
CA ALA A 141 34.12 23.82 25.71
C ALA A 141 33.43 25.00 26.43
N PRO A 142 34.14 25.75 27.30
CA PRO A 142 33.53 26.68 28.24
C PRO A 142 33.31 28.06 27.60
N THR A 143 32.13 28.67 27.83
CA THR A 143 31.98 29.97 28.53
C THR A 143 30.57 30.53 28.35
N ARG A 144 29.83 30.63 29.45
CA ARG A 144 29.16 31.87 29.89
C ARG A 144 29.03 31.82 31.41
N GLY A 145 29.22 32.98 32.03
CA GLY A 145 29.38 33.17 33.48
C GLY A 145 28.16 32.74 34.32
N PRO A 146 28.23 32.92 35.65
CA PRO A 146 27.38 32.24 36.61
C PRO A 146 25.92 32.63 36.37
N THR A 147 25.12 31.68 35.94
CA THR A 147 23.65 31.78 36.02
C THR A 147 23.19 30.74 37.03
N VAL A 148 22.73 31.29 38.15
CA VAL A 148 21.84 30.76 39.19
C VAL A 148 21.20 29.41 38.86
N SER A 149 21.55 28.38 39.66
CA SER A 149 20.84 27.12 39.91
C SER A 149 20.44 26.26 38.68
N PRO A 150 20.26 24.94 38.83
CA PRO A 150 19.69 24.14 37.75
C PRO A 150 18.30 24.69 37.46
N ALA A 151 18.01 25.00 36.20
CA ALA A 151 16.62 25.05 35.77
C ALA A 151 15.96 23.74 36.25
N PRO A 152 14.73 23.81 36.80
CA PRO A 152 14.05 22.61 37.25
C PRO A 152 14.06 21.62 36.09
N THR A 153 14.42 20.36 36.37
CA THR A 153 14.17 19.26 35.45
C THR A 153 12.76 19.46 34.92
N PRO A 154 12.57 19.69 33.61
CA PRO A 154 11.24 19.91 33.07
C PRO A 154 10.37 18.76 33.56
N ASP A 155 9.23 19.07 34.17
CA ASP A 155 8.35 18.05 34.72
C ASP A 155 8.07 17.04 33.60
N PRO A 156 8.39 15.74 33.75
CA PRO A 156 8.14 14.74 32.71
C PRO A 156 6.66 14.68 32.29
N GLN A 157 5.74 15.20 33.11
CA GLN A 157 4.32 15.40 32.77
C GLN A 157 4.06 16.55 31.77
N THR A 158 5.05 17.41 31.50
CA THR A 158 4.95 18.61 30.65
C THR A 158 5.91 18.61 29.47
N THR A 159 6.77 17.59 29.35
CA THR A 159 7.79 17.52 28.30
C THR A 159 7.81 16.24 27.47
N ALA A 160 7.09 15.19 27.85
CA ALA A 160 6.98 13.98 27.04
C ALA A 160 6.42 14.28 25.62
N CYS A 161 6.73 13.43 24.64
CA CYS A 161 6.01 13.40 23.36
C CYS A 161 5.54 11.97 23.21
N SER A 162 4.23 11.78 23.00
CA SER A 162 3.66 10.46 22.75
C SER A 162 2.62 10.58 21.66
N VAL A 163 2.95 9.95 20.53
CA VAL A 163 2.10 9.83 19.36
C VAL A 163 1.70 8.36 19.21
N GLU A 164 0.45 8.13 18.81
CA GLU A 164 -0.10 6.82 18.49
C GLU A 164 -0.67 6.91 17.06
N GLY A 165 -0.15 6.06 16.17
CA GLY A 165 -0.78 5.77 14.89
C GLY A 165 -1.98 4.86 15.10
N GLN A 166 -3.07 5.12 14.39
CA GLN A 166 -4.25 4.26 14.43
C GLN A 166 -4.79 4.04 13.03
N MET A 167 -4.93 2.77 12.64
CA MET A 167 -5.63 2.35 11.42
C MET A 167 -7.00 1.78 11.75
N VAL A 168 -8.00 2.11 10.93
CA VAL A 168 -9.35 1.58 11.05
C VAL A 168 -9.81 1.07 9.69
N CYS A 169 -10.08 -0.23 9.60
CA CYS A 169 -10.63 -0.88 8.41
C CYS A 169 -12.12 -1.14 8.57
N GLN A 170 -12.92 -0.64 7.63
CA GLN A 170 -14.37 -0.76 7.65
C GLN A 170 -14.93 -1.15 6.29
N THR A 171 -15.95 -2.00 6.27
CA THR A 171 -16.75 -2.25 5.08
C THR A 171 -17.88 -1.23 4.99
N LEU A 172 -18.21 -0.82 3.77
CA LEU A 172 -19.25 0.15 3.47
C LEU A 172 -20.36 -0.48 2.63
N ASP A 173 -21.60 -0.06 2.89
CA ASP A 173 -22.73 -0.36 2.02
C ASP A 173 -22.70 0.49 0.73
N PRO A 174 -23.59 0.22 -0.25
CA PRO A 174 -23.67 1.02 -1.47
C PRO A 174 -24.00 2.51 -1.25
N GLN A 175 -24.47 2.89 -0.06
CA GLN A 175 -24.76 4.27 0.34
C GLN A 175 -23.60 4.92 1.13
N GLY A 176 -22.46 4.21 1.29
CA GLY A 176 -21.28 4.69 2.01
C GLY A 176 -21.41 4.61 3.54
N ARG A 177 -22.40 3.88 4.08
CA ARG A 177 -22.57 3.68 5.52
C ARG A 177 -21.74 2.49 5.99
N ILE A 178 -21.22 2.57 7.20
CA ILE A 178 -20.42 1.50 7.82
C ILE A 178 -21.31 0.28 8.05
N LEU A 179 -20.89 -0.88 7.54
CA LEU A 179 -21.54 -2.17 7.75
C LEU A 179 -20.85 -2.96 8.87
N SER A 180 -19.54 -3.18 8.75
CA SER A 180 -18.74 -3.94 9.72
C SER A 180 -17.29 -3.45 9.75
N PHE A 181 -16.51 -3.94 10.71
CA PHE A 181 -15.05 -3.89 10.61
C PHE A 181 -14.57 -5.03 9.71
N CYS A 182 -13.37 -4.87 9.14
CA CYS A 182 -12.82 -5.87 8.21
C CYS A 182 -12.49 -7.21 8.89
N ASP A 183 -12.13 -7.19 10.17
CA ASP A 183 -11.84 -8.40 10.97
C ASP A 183 -13.11 -9.22 11.25
N ASP A 184 -14.28 -8.60 11.18
CA ASP A 184 -15.58 -9.24 11.42
C ASP A 184 -16.21 -9.82 10.13
N VAL A 185 -15.56 -9.65 8.97
CA VAL A 185 -16.07 -10.17 7.70
C VAL A 185 -15.81 -11.67 7.63
N GLY A 186 -16.88 -12.47 7.69
CA GLY A 186 -16.81 -13.92 7.52
C GLY A 186 -16.60 -14.33 6.06
N ASN A 187 -16.34 -15.63 5.84
CA ASN A 187 -16.18 -16.18 4.50
C ASN A 187 -17.49 -16.04 3.69
N PRO A 188 -17.49 -15.36 2.53
CA PRO A 188 -18.68 -15.24 1.70
C PRO A 188 -19.28 -16.59 1.28
N ALA A 189 -18.49 -17.66 1.16
CA ALA A 189 -18.97 -19.00 0.82
C ALA A 189 -19.89 -19.60 1.90
N ASP A 190 -19.86 -19.07 3.13
CA ASP A 190 -20.82 -19.45 4.19
C ASP A 190 -22.17 -18.71 4.03
N SER A 191 -22.21 -17.67 3.20
CA SER A 191 -23.43 -16.92 2.89
C SER A 191 -24.24 -17.65 1.84
N VAL A 192 -25.22 -18.39 2.35
CA VAL A 192 -26.14 -19.20 1.57
C VAL A 192 -27.52 -18.56 1.63
N CYS A 193 -28.15 -18.34 0.48
CA CYS A 193 -29.55 -17.92 0.43
C CYS A 193 -30.45 -19.07 0.89
N GLY A 194 -30.73 -19.14 2.19
CA GLY A 194 -31.53 -20.21 2.79
C GLY A 194 -32.80 -19.72 3.50
N GLY A 195 -33.57 -20.67 4.03
CA GLY A 195 -34.75 -20.39 4.86
C GLY A 195 -36.02 -20.04 4.08
N ASP A 196 -36.16 -20.53 2.84
CA ASP A 196 -37.30 -20.26 1.95
C ASP A 196 -37.49 -18.75 1.65
N LEU A 197 -36.38 -18.00 1.68
CA LEU A 197 -36.37 -16.56 1.44
C LEU A 197 -36.05 -16.24 -0.01
N GLU A 198 -37.05 -15.80 -0.77
CA GLU A 198 -36.88 -15.53 -2.20
C GLU A 198 -35.89 -14.38 -2.49
N ALA A 199 -34.99 -14.59 -3.46
CA ALA A 199 -34.08 -13.57 -3.93
C ALA A 199 -34.80 -12.51 -4.81
N THR A 200 -34.48 -11.25 -4.54
CA THR A 200 -35.01 -10.02 -5.17
C THR A 200 -33.92 -9.22 -5.89
N ALA A 201 -32.69 -9.71 -5.85
CA ALA A 201 -31.60 -9.19 -6.66
C ALA A 201 -30.53 -10.26 -6.78
N LEU A 202 -29.82 -10.24 -7.90
CA LEU A 202 -28.71 -11.13 -8.21
C LEU A 202 -27.58 -10.31 -8.82
N GLY A 203 -26.35 -10.59 -8.40
CA GLY A 203 -25.14 -10.02 -9.00
C GLY A 203 -24.17 -11.11 -9.38
N PHE A 204 -23.58 -10.94 -10.56
CA PHE A 204 -22.61 -11.87 -11.11
C PHE A 204 -21.34 -11.12 -11.53
N ARG A 205 -20.19 -11.70 -11.21
CA ARG A 205 -18.90 -11.34 -11.81
C ARG A 205 -18.66 -12.18 -13.05
N TYR A 206 -18.11 -11.55 -14.09
CA TYR A 206 -17.74 -12.24 -15.32
C TYR A 206 -16.29 -12.72 -15.28
N ASN A 207 -16.10 -14.04 -15.24
CA ASN A 207 -14.80 -14.71 -15.17
C ASN A 207 -14.31 -15.12 -16.57
N GLY A 208 -14.46 -14.23 -17.56
CA GLY A 208 -14.01 -14.48 -18.93
C GLY A 208 -12.48 -14.64 -19.06
N GLY A 209 -11.95 -14.85 -20.27
CA GLY A 209 -10.50 -14.99 -20.48
C GLY A 209 -10.13 -16.10 -21.48
N ALA A 210 -9.28 -17.06 -21.07
CA ALA A 210 -8.73 -18.07 -21.99
C ALA A 210 -9.78 -18.86 -22.79
N THR A 211 -10.99 -19.03 -22.24
CA THR A 211 -12.06 -19.84 -22.84
C THR A 211 -13.28 -19.00 -23.27
N TYR A 212 -13.35 -17.73 -22.89
CA TYR A 212 -14.50 -16.85 -23.08
C TYR A 212 -14.04 -15.43 -23.47
N PRO A 213 -14.82 -14.67 -24.26
CA PRO A 213 -14.38 -13.37 -24.75
C PRO A 213 -14.05 -12.38 -23.61
N GLU A 214 -13.15 -11.44 -23.85
CA GLU A 214 -12.75 -10.42 -22.85
C GLU A 214 -13.89 -9.49 -22.43
N SER A 215 -14.91 -9.37 -23.28
CA SER A 215 -16.16 -8.66 -22.98
C SER A 215 -17.35 -9.52 -23.39
N ALA A 216 -18.40 -9.49 -22.57
CA ALA A 216 -19.66 -10.15 -22.84
C ALA A 216 -20.84 -9.20 -22.61
N TRP A 217 -21.96 -9.50 -23.25
CA TRP A 217 -23.26 -8.91 -22.95
C TRP A 217 -24.02 -9.89 -22.05
N ILE A 218 -24.27 -9.50 -20.79
CA ILE A 218 -24.97 -10.35 -19.83
C ILE A 218 -26.39 -9.84 -19.66
N THR A 219 -27.37 -10.73 -19.74
CA THR A 219 -28.78 -10.44 -19.49
C THR A 219 -29.32 -11.32 -18.38
N ILE A 220 -29.74 -10.69 -17.28
CA ILE A 220 -30.45 -11.31 -16.16
C ILE A 220 -31.93 -11.03 -16.37
N SER A 221 -32.74 -12.07 -16.48
CA SER A 221 -34.18 -11.96 -16.69
C SER A 221 -34.93 -12.89 -15.74
N GLY A 222 -36.05 -12.49 -15.17
CA GLY A 222 -36.77 -13.38 -14.26
C GLY A 222 -37.94 -12.76 -13.52
N GLY A 223 -38.54 -13.62 -12.70
CA GLY A 223 -39.67 -13.36 -11.81
C GLY A 223 -41.00 -13.00 -12.46
N ARG A 224 -42.00 -12.71 -11.61
CA ARG A 224 -43.42 -12.59 -12.04
C ARG A 224 -43.69 -11.35 -12.88
N THR A 225 -42.88 -10.31 -12.71
CA THR A 225 -43.01 -9.04 -13.43
C THR A 225 -42.20 -8.98 -14.73
N GLY A 226 -41.37 -10.02 -15.01
CA GLY A 226 -40.51 -10.04 -16.19
C GLY A 226 -39.38 -9.01 -16.11
N THR A 227 -38.73 -8.91 -14.95
CA THR A 227 -37.57 -8.01 -14.78
C THR A 227 -36.49 -8.43 -15.76
N VAL A 228 -35.90 -7.47 -16.48
CA VAL A 228 -34.76 -7.71 -17.37
C VAL A 228 -33.70 -6.64 -17.13
N VAL A 229 -32.50 -7.08 -16.78
CA VAL A 229 -31.30 -6.24 -16.63
C VAL A 229 -30.27 -6.76 -17.60
N SER A 230 -29.72 -5.86 -18.42
CA SER A 230 -28.74 -6.22 -19.44
C SER A 230 -27.61 -5.20 -19.43
N ASP A 231 -26.37 -5.68 -19.40
CA ASP A 231 -25.21 -4.80 -19.45
C ASP A 231 -24.03 -5.45 -20.19
N ARG A 232 -23.14 -4.60 -20.70
CA ARG A 232 -21.83 -5.01 -21.21
C ARG A 232 -20.86 -5.10 -20.04
N VAL A 233 -20.20 -6.24 -19.89
CA VAL A 233 -19.26 -6.51 -18.80
C VAL A 233 -17.93 -7.00 -19.37
N ASN A 234 -16.83 -6.46 -18.86
CA ASN A 234 -15.47 -6.96 -19.16
C ASN A 234 -15.07 -8.02 -18.12
N VAL A 235 -14.02 -8.81 -18.39
CA VAL A 235 -13.48 -9.75 -17.38
C VAL A 235 -13.21 -9.04 -16.06
N GLY A 236 -13.65 -9.65 -14.95
CA GLY A 236 -13.58 -9.08 -13.60
C GLY A 236 -14.66 -8.04 -13.28
N GLY A 237 -15.40 -7.57 -14.28
CA GLY A 237 -16.55 -6.68 -14.10
C GLY A 237 -17.77 -7.42 -13.54
N GLN A 238 -18.72 -6.64 -13.00
CA GLN A 238 -19.95 -7.16 -12.42
C GLN A 238 -21.19 -6.65 -13.16
N VAL A 239 -22.22 -7.48 -13.20
CA VAL A 239 -23.60 -7.07 -13.50
C VAL A 239 -24.46 -7.31 -12.27
N TYR A 240 -25.26 -6.33 -11.89
CA TYR A 240 -26.19 -6.44 -10.78
C TYR A 240 -27.60 -6.11 -11.25
N GLY A 241 -28.51 -7.08 -11.10
CA GLY A 241 -29.92 -6.90 -11.40
C GLY A 241 -30.73 -6.76 -10.13
N GLU A 242 -31.48 -5.67 -10.00
CA GLU A 242 -32.46 -5.48 -8.94
C GLU A 242 -33.89 -5.57 -9.51
N GLY A 243 -34.74 -6.40 -8.89
CA GLY A 243 -36.15 -6.48 -9.29
C GLY A 243 -36.92 -7.63 -8.64
N ASP A 244 -38.03 -8.01 -9.25
CA ASP A 244 -38.73 -9.22 -8.84
C ASP A 244 -38.11 -10.40 -9.58
N PHE A 245 -37.18 -11.10 -8.94
CA PHE A 245 -36.57 -12.34 -9.45
C PHE A 245 -37.18 -13.59 -8.80
N ARG A 246 -38.27 -13.47 -8.03
CA ARG A 246 -38.86 -14.56 -7.25
C ARG A 246 -39.33 -15.72 -8.13
N GLY A 247 -39.12 -16.95 -7.68
CA GLY A 247 -39.41 -18.14 -8.46
C GLY A 247 -38.19 -18.60 -9.23
N GLU A 248 -37.94 -17.98 -10.38
CA GLU A 248 -36.85 -18.37 -11.28
C GLU A 248 -36.19 -17.14 -11.92
N ALA A 249 -34.87 -17.24 -12.09
CA ALA A 249 -34.07 -16.30 -12.87
C ALA A 249 -33.33 -17.03 -14.00
N PHE A 250 -33.26 -16.39 -15.16
CA PHE A 250 -32.55 -16.82 -16.34
C PHE A 250 -31.45 -15.83 -16.63
N VAL A 251 -30.22 -16.33 -16.73
CA VAL A 251 -29.06 -15.51 -17.11
C VAL A 251 -28.56 -15.97 -18.45
N VAL A 252 -28.38 -15.03 -19.37
CA VAL A 252 -27.87 -15.28 -20.72
C VAL A 252 -26.58 -14.50 -20.90
N VAL A 253 -25.53 -15.21 -21.30
CA VAL A 253 -24.23 -14.62 -21.65
C VAL A 253 -24.09 -14.68 -23.16
N SER A 254 -23.88 -13.52 -23.78
CA SER A 254 -23.70 -13.39 -25.23
C SER A 254 -22.40 -12.67 -25.55
N GLN A 255 -21.85 -12.94 -26.74
CA GLN A 255 -20.82 -12.09 -27.33
C GLN A 255 -21.40 -10.69 -27.56
N LEU A 256 -20.53 -9.71 -27.79
CA LEU A 256 -20.97 -8.42 -28.30
C LEU A 256 -21.36 -8.53 -29.77
N ASN A 257 -22.39 -7.78 -30.19
CA ASN A 257 -22.69 -7.64 -31.61
C ASN A 257 -21.54 -6.93 -32.35
N ALA A 258 -21.58 -6.93 -33.68
CA ALA A 258 -20.55 -6.29 -34.50
C ALA A 258 -20.34 -4.79 -34.19
N GLY A 259 -21.33 -4.13 -33.59
CA GLY A 259 -21.25 -2.72 -33.19
C GLY A 259 -20.77 -2.49 -31.74
N GLY A 260 -20.54 -3.55 -30.96
CA GLY A 260 -20.15 -3.46 -29.55
C GLY A 260 -21.21 -2.90 -28.60
N THR A 261 -22.46 -2.72 -29.07
CA THR A 261 -23.51 -1.96 -28.37
C THR A 261 -24.67 -2.81 -27.85
N GLY A 262 -24.62 -4.12 -28.07
CA GLY A 262 -25.70 -5.02 -27.68
C GLY A 262 -25.30 -6.49 -27.81
N PRO A 263 -26.24 -7.41 -27.54
CA PRO A 263 -25.98 -8.84 -27.60
C PRO A 263 -25.77 -9.30 -29.04
N GLY A 264 -24.72 -10.08 -29.25
CA GLY A 264 -24.43 -10.85 -30.44
C GLY A 264 -24.84 -12.32 -30.26
N GLU A 265 -23.97 -13.25 -30.65
CA GLU A 265 -24.21 -14.68 -30.50
C GLU A 265 -24.23 -15.11 -29.03
N ARG A 266 -25.20 -15.95 -28.66
CA ARG A 266 -25.31 -16.49 -27.31
C ARG A 266 -24.19 -17.51 -27.05
N ILE A 267 -23.49 -17.33 -25.94
CA ILE A 267 -22.45 -18.24 -25.46
C ILE A 267 -23.07 -19.25 -24.49
N GLU A 268 -23.75 -18.76 -23.45
CA GLU A 268 -24.27 -19.60 -22.36
C GLU A 268 -25.65 -19.14 -21.90
N GLN A 269 -26.36 -20.05 -21.23
CA GLN A 269 -27.60 -19.75 -20.53
C GLN A 269 -27.68 -20.59 -19.26
N PHE A 270 -28.06 -19.93 -18.17
CA PHE A 270 -28.29 -20.54 -16.87
C PHE A 270 -29.72 -20.26 -16.40
N GLN A 271 -30.25 -21.17 -15.61
CA GLN A 271 -31.52 -21.04 -14.91
C GLN A 271 -31.29 -21.32 -13.44
N PHE A 272 -31.80 -20.45 -12.59
CA PHE A 272 -31.64 -20.50 -11.14
C PHE A 272 -33.00 -20.54 -10.47
N ASP A 273 -33.16 -21.44 -9.49
CA ASP A 273 -34.26 -21.32 -8.53
C ASP A 273 -33.88 -20.23 -7.51
N THR A 274 -34.70 -19.19 -7.44
CA THR A 274 -34.48 -18.05 -6.53
C THR A 274 -35.30 -18.17 -5.26
N ASN A 275 -36.02 -19.27 -5.04
CA ASN A 275 -36.83 -19.51 -3.86
C ASN A 275 -36.02 -19.93 -2.64
N CYS A 276 -34.71 -20.21 -2.80
CA CYS A 276 -33.78 -20.42 -1.67
C CYS A 276 -34.26 -21.49 -0.68
N ARG A 277 -34.80 -22.59 -1.22
CA ARG A 277 -35.42 -23.66 -0.45
C ARG A 277 -34.40 -24.49 0.31
N GLU A 278 -34.76 -24.87 1.53
CA GLU A 278 -33.89 -25.68 2.38
C GLU A 278 -33.73 -27.11 1.81
N GLY A 279 -32.50 -27.52 1.48
CA GLY A 279 -32.18 -28.86 0.98
C GLY A 279 -32.17 -29.05 -0.54
N GLU A 280 -32.41 -27.99 -1.32
CA GLU A 280 -32.22 -27.96 -2.79
C GLU A 280 -30.90 -27.26 -3.18
N GLU A 281 -30.60 -27.07 -4.47
CA GLU A 281 -29.44 -26.28 -4.91
C GLU A 281 -29.59 -24.84 -4.40
N VAL A 282 -28.77 -24.49 -3.40
CA VAL A 282 -28.90 -23.20 -2.72
C VAL A 282 -27.96 -22.19 -3.35
N LEU A 283 -28.47 -21.00 -3.68
CA LEU A 283 -27.63 -19.89 -4.15
C LEU A 283 -26.61 -19.53 -3.07
N ARG A 284 -25.34 -19.77 -3.35
CA ARG A 284 -24.22 -19.49 -2.46
C ARG A 284 -23.29 -18.51 -3.15
N LEU A 285 -22.82 -17.51 -2.41
CA LEU A 285 -21.81 -16.59 -2.95
C LEU A 285 -20.54 -17.37 -3.32
N THR A 286 -19.82 -16.87 -4.32
CA THR A 286 -18.62 -17.46 -4.93
C THR A 286 -18.85 -18.74 -5.75
N ASP A 287 -20.07 -19.27 -5.81
CA ASP A 287 -20.39 -20.39 -6.71
C ASP A 287 -20.21 -19.96 -8.19
N ILE A 288 -19.56 -20.83 -8.96
CA ILE A 288 -19.25 -20.63 -10.37
C ILE A 288 -20.27 -21.35 -11.25
N TYR A 289 -20.87 -20.59 -12.17
CA TYR A 289 -21.82 -21.03 -13.18
C TYR A 289 -21.27 -20.71 -14.57
N GLY A 290 -20.50 -21.65 -15.12
CA GLY A 290 -19.79 -21.47 -16.40
C GLY A 290 -18.85 -20.27 -16.35
N SER A 291 -19.12 -19.24 -17.15
CA SER A 291 -18.34 -17.99 -17.18
C SER A 291 -18.70 -16.96 -16.10
N LEU A 292 -19.68 -17.26 -15.24
CA LEU A 292 -20.16 -16.34 -14.21
C LEU A 292 -19.89 -16.85 -12.81
N GLU A 293 -19.68 -15.95 -11.88
CA GLU A 293 -19.60 -16.24 -10.45
C GLU A 293 -20.64 -15.41 -9.71
N LEU A 294 -21.39 -16.04 -8.80
CA LEU A 294 -22.39 -15.33 -8.01
C LEU A 294 -21.71 -14.49 -6.92
N THR A 295 -21.75 -13.17 -7.06
CA THR A 295 -21.12 -12.25 -6.09
C THR A 295 -22.11 -11.54 -5.19
N ASP A 296 -23.39 -11.48 -5.57
CA ASP A 296 -24.40 -10.79 -4.77
C ASP A 296 -25.76 -11.48 -4.84
N TYR A 297 -26.48 -11.47 -3.73
CA TYR A 297 -27.92 -11.67 -3.74
C TYR A 297 -28.59 -10.74 -2.73
N ARG A 298 -29.89 -10.52 -2.88
CA ARG A 298 -30.68 -9.79 -1.89
C ARG A 298 -31.98 -10.50 -1.59
N ASN A 299 -32.28 -10.72 -0.32
CA ASN A 299 -33.55 -11.27 0.13
C ASN A 299 -34.16 -10.39 1.24
N ALA A 300 -35.14 -10.93 1.97
CA ALA A 300 -35.82 -10.20 3.06
C ALA A 300 -34.88 -9.82 4.23
N LEU A 301 -33.73 -10.49 4.38
CA LEU A 301 -32.72 -10.19 5.42
C LEU A 301 -31.74 -9.09 5.00
N GLY A 302 -31.74 -8.71 3.72
CA GLY A 302 -30.86 -7.69 3.17
C GLY A 302 -30.05 -8.18 1.98
N ARG A 303 -29.10 -7.34 1.55
CA ARG A 303 -28.14 -7.69 0.49
C ARG A 303 -26.96 -8.39 1.14
N GLN A 304 -26.56 -9.51 0.54
CA GLN A 304 -25.34 -10.24 0.83
C GLN A 304 -24.43 -10.11 -0.39
N SER A 305 -23.13 -9.91 -0.16
CA SER A 305 -22.16 -9.73 -1.22
C SER A 305 -20.81 -10.29 -0.84
N SER A 306 -20.11 -10.90 -1.80
CA SER A 306 -18.68 -11.23 -1.67
C SER A 306 -17.80 -10.03 -1.95
N ILE A 307 -18.35 -8.96 -2.53
CA ILE A 307 -17.62 -7.74 -2.88
C ILE A 307 -18.15 -6.58 -2.05
N ALA A 308 -17.28 -5.98 -1.24
CA ALA A 308 -17.63 -4.81 -0.44
C ALA A 308 -16.62 -3.68 -0.65
N ASN A 309 -17.10 -2.45 -0.57
CA ASN A 309 -16.21 -1.29 -0.51
C ASN A 309 -15.55 -1.28 0.86
N VAL A 310 -14.23 -1.44 0.89
CA VAL A 310 -13.43 -1.32 2.11
C VAL A 310 -12.86 0.08 2.18
N ARG A 311 -13.04 0.73 3.32
CA ARG A 311 -12.43 2.00 3.66
C ARG A 311 -11.37 1.81 4.72
N MET A 312 -10.16 2.27 4.42
CA MET A 312 -9.07 2.40 5.37
C MET A 312 -8.95 3.86 5.80
N GLN A 313 -8.95 4.10 7.10
CA GLN A 313 -8.74 5.41 7.70
C GLN A 313 -7.50 5.38 8.58
N TYR A 314 -6.66 6.40 8.42
CA TYR A 314 -5.39 6.55 9.11
C TYR A 314 -5.47 7.76 10.03
N PHE A 315 -5.20 7.55 11.31
CA PHE A 315 -5.29 8.56 12.34
C PHE A 315 -3.95 8.75 13.03
N VAL A 316 -3.66 10.01 13.38
CA VAL A 316 -2.62 10.35 14.36
C VAL A 316 -3.31 10.79 15.63
N ARG A 317 -2.92 10.18 16.76
CA ARG A 317 -3.47 10.49 18.07
C ARG A 317 -2.37 10.99 19.01
N ASN A 318 -2.68 12.08 19.68
CA ASN A 318 -1.89 12.60 20.79
C ASN A 318 -2.36 11.92 22.08
N LEU A 319 -1.45 11.27 22.80
CA LEU A 319 -1.77 10.63 24.08
C LEU A 319 -1.60 11.57 25.28
N GLU A 320 -0.92 12.70 25.06
CA GLU A 320 -0.52 13.64 26.10
C GLU A 320 -1.57 14.71 26.41
N GLY A 321 -1.37 15.38 27.55
CA GLY A 321 -2.22 16.45 28.05
C GLY A 321 -1.97 17.84 27.43
N PHE A 322 -1.08 17.94 26.46
CA PHE A 322 -0.68 19.17 25.76
C PHE A 322 -0.61 18.90 24.26
N ALA A 323 -0.67 19.94 23.42
CA ALA A 323 -0.67 19.77 21.97
C ALA A 323 0.68 19.26 21.44
N MET A 324 0.60 18.55 20.31
CA MET A 324 1.76 18.07 19.56
C MET A 324 1.63 18.47 18.10
N ILE A 325 2.75 18.46 17.39
CA ILE A 325 2.79 18.63 15.94
C ILE A 325 3.12 17.28 15.34
N ALA A 326 2.21 16.72 14.54
CA ALA A 326 2.52 15.60 13.67
C ALA A 326 3.32 16.15 12.48
N GLU A 327 4.56 15.70 12.34
CA GLU A 327 5.51 16.19 11.34
C GLU A 327 5.34 15.39 10.03
N ASP A 328 5.20 14.07 10.14
CA ASP A 328 5.05 13.19 9.00
C ASP A 328 4.10 12.02 9.35
N ALA A 329 3.37 11.55 8.34
CA ALA A 329 2.53 10.37 8.39
C ALA A 329 2.60 9.63 7.05
N PHE A 330 3.50 8.66 6.96
CA PHE A 330 3.69 7.83 5.78
C PHE A 330 2.73 6.65 5.80
N VAL A 331 2.05 6.40 4.68
CA VAL A 331 1.10 5.28 4.51
C VAL A 331 1.55 4.43 3.33
N ASN A 332 1.67 3.11 3.57
CA ASN A 332 1.84 2.10 2.53
C ASN A 332 0.59 1.21 2.49
N SER A 333 0.04 0.97 1.30
CA SER A 333 -1.25 0.30 1.17
C SER A 333 -1.37 -0.49 -0.12
N ASP A 334 -1.94 -1.70 -0.02
CA ASP A 334 -2.29 -2.54 -1.18
C ASP A 334 -3.42 -1.95 -2.05
N PHE A 335 -4.11 -0.88 -1.61
CA PHE A 335 -5.11 -0.17 -2.41
C PHE A 335 -4.52 0.77 -3.45
N GLN A 336 -3.22 0.98 -3.43
CA GLN A 336 -2.51 1.89 -4.31
C GLN A 336 -2.10 1.15 -5.59
N ILE A 337 -2.82 1.42 -6.69
CA ILE A 337 -2.60 0.81 -8.03
C ILE A 337 -1.35 1.40 -8.73
N LEU A 338 -0.80 2.49 -8.20
CA LEU A 338 0.45 3.11 -8.61
C LEU A 338 1.29 3.32 -7.35
N VAL A 339 2.59 3.01 -7.46
CA VAL A 339 3.64 3.18 -6.44
C VAL A 339 3.38 4.42 -5.59
N SER A 340 3.03 4.21 -4.32
CA SER A 340 2.92 5.20 -3.25
C SER A 340 2.32 6.54 -3.70
N ASP A 341 1.06 6.81 -3.37
CA ASP A 341 0.68 8.22 -3.20
C ASP A 341 1.57 8.78 -2.08
N TYR A 342 2.67 9.41 -2.50
CA TYR A 342 3.47 10.27 -1.67
C TYR A 342 2.53 11.39 -1.24
N ILE A 343 2.00 11.26 -0.03
CA ILE A 343 1.30 12.34 0.64
C ILE A 343 2.32 13.50 0.65
N PRO A 344 2.00 14.66 0.05
CA PRO A 344 2.94 15.76 0.02
C PRO A 344 3.25 16.19 1.45
N ASP A 345 4.51 15.98 1.84
CA ASP A 345 5.17 16.60 2.98
C ASP A 345 5.15 18.14 2.85
N PRO A 346 5.00 18.98 3.90
CA PRO A 346 4.47 18.76 5.25
C PRO A 346 3.17 19.56 5.45
N THR A 347 2.14 18.97 6.04
CA THR A 347 1.33 19.76 6.98
C THR A 347 1.73 19.31 8.35
N GLU A 348 2.53 20.14 9.02
CA GLU A 348 2.59 20.13 10.48
C GLU A 348 1.14 20.19 10.99
N ILE A 349 0.56 19.05 11.33
CA ILE A 349 -0.80 18.97 11.83
C ILE A 349 -0.72 19.14 13.33
N GLU A 350 -1.24 20.25 13.83
CA GLU A 350 -1.43 20.44 15.26
C GLU A 350 -2.49 19.44 15.74
N VAL A 351 -2.07 18.49 16.59
CA VAL A 351 -2.95 17.54 17.25
C VAL A 351 -3.13 17.99 18.69
N GLY A 352 -4.32 18.48 19.00
CA GLY A 352 -4.65 18.96 20.34
C GLY A 352 -4.52 17.88 21.42
N PRO A 353 -4.54 18.27 22.71
CA PRO A 353 -4.39 17.35 23.84
C PRO A 353 -5.42 16.21 23.79
N ARG A 354 -4.95 14.96 23.85
CA ARG A 354 -5.81 13.76 23.81
C ARG A 354 -6.74 13.68 22.59
N GLN A 355 -6.41 14.39 21.52
CA GLN A 355 -7.18 14.37 20.27
C GLN A 355 -6.59 13.39 19.28
N ARG A 356 -7.40 13.04 18.28
CA ARG A 356 -6.96 12.32 17.08
C ARG A 356 -7.41 13.07 15.85
N VAL A 357 -6.62 13.02 14.79
CA VAL A 357 -6.90 13.64 13.49
C VAL A 357 -6.73 12.59 12.41
N ILE A 358 -7.59 12.62 11.38
CA ILE A 358 -7.44 11.78 10.19
C ILE A 358 -6.38 12.41 9.31
N VAL A 359 -5.35 11.65 8.96
CA VAL A 359 -4.26 12.08 8.07
C VAL A 359 -4.40 11.52 6.67
N HIS A 360 -5.06 10.37 6.52
CA HIS A 360 -5.34 9.77 5.22
C HIS A 360 -6.60 8.91 5.26
N GLU A 361 -7.29 8.82 4.12
CA GLU A 361 -8.44 7.94 3.92
C GLU A 361 -8.44 7.44 2.48
N GLU A 362 -8.64 6.14 2.31
CA GLU A 362 -8.76 5.49 1.01
C GLU A 362 -9.92 4.51 1.01
N THR A 363 -10.50 4.27 -0.17
CA THR A 363 -11.62 3.34 -0.33
C THR A 363 -11.49 2.58 -1.64
N ARG A 364 -11.58 1.24 -1.56
CA ARG A 364 -11.53 0.35 -2.72
C ARG A 364 -12.57 -0.76 -2.61
N PRO A 365 -13.14 -1.21 -3.74
CA PRO A 365 -13.87 -2.48 -3.76
C PRO A 365 -12.88 -3.63 -3.55
N VAL A 366 -13.20 -4.51 -2.60
CA VAL A 366 -12.42 -5.72 -2.30
C VAL A 366 -13.34 -6.93 -2.51
N ASP A 367 -12.81 -7.93 -3.21
CA ASP A 367 -13.45 -9.23 -3.33
C ASP A 367 -13.00 -10.16 -2.19
N PHE A 368 -13.88 -10.32 -1.20
CA PHE A 368 -13.65 -11.23 -0.10
C PHE A 368 -13.73 -12.70 -0.55
N GLY A 369 -14.38 -13.02 -1.67
CA GLY A 369 -14.37 -14.38 -2.21
C GLY A 369 -12.95 -14.84 -2.55
N ALA A 370 -12.27 -14.06 -3.41
CA ALA A 370 -10.87 -14.29 -3.75
C ALA A 370 -9.94 -14.31 -2.52
N LYS A 371 -10.18 -13.42 -1.55
CA LYS A 371 -9.45 -13.38 -0.28
C LYS A 371 -9.45 -14.74 0.45
N PHE A 372 -10.63 -15.32 0.65
CA PHE A 372 -10.76 -16.59 1.39
C PHE A 372 -10.34 -17.81 0.56
N ASP A 373 -10.54 -17.79 -0.76
CA ASP A 373 -10.20 -18.92 -1.63
C ASP A 373 -8.70 -18.99 -1.96
N ASN A 374 -8.05 -17.84 -2.19
CA ASN A 374 -6.63 -17.76 -2.56
C ASN A 374 -5.71 -17.47 -1.36
N GLY A 375 -6.26 -17.16 -0.18
CA GLY A 375 -5.48 -16.69 0.97
C GLY A 375 -4.81 -15.33 0.73
N GLU A 376 -5.36 -14.53 -0.19
CA GLU A 376 -4.89 -13.16 -0.42
C GLU A 376 -5.07 -12.37 0.87
N THR A 377 -4.01 -11.71 1.33
CA THR A 377 -4.01 -10.88 2.52
C THR A 377 -3.69 -9.46 2.09
N LEU A 378 -4.53 -8.52 2.48
CA LEU A 378 -4.28 -7.11 2.22
C LEU A 378 -3.50 -6.52 3.39
N SER A 379 -2.40 -5.85 3.09
CA SER A 379 -1.48 -5.27 4.06
C SER A 379 -1.44 -3.74 3.94
N PHE A 380 -1.41 -3.11 5.10
CA PHE A 380 -1.41 -1.66 5.26
C PHE A 380 -0.42 -1.33 6.37
N SER A 381 0.41 -0.32 6.16
CA SER A 381 1.30 0.16 7.19
C SER A 381 1.29 1.68 7.28
N MET A 382 1.59 2.18 8.47
CA MET A 382 1.60 3.58 8.80
C MET A 382 2.79 3.90 9.69
N ASN A 383 3.59 4.89 9.30
CA ASN A 383 4.67 5.44 10.10
C ASN A 383 4.37 6.90 10.43
N VAL A 384 4.34 7.22 11.72
CA VAL A 384 4.05 8.57 12.20
C VAL A 384 5.26 9.13 12.91
N THR A 385 5.61 10.37 12.61
CA THR A 385 6.56 11.15 13.39
C THR A 385 5.92 12.44 13.85
N GLY A 386 6.29 12.89 15.04
CA GLY A 386 5.81 14.14 15.59
C GLY A 386 6.73 14.69 16.66
N ARG A 387 6.40 15.88 17.15
CA ARG A 387 7.11 16.54 18.24
C ARG A 387 6.14 17.21 19.20
N GLY A 388 6.50 17.25 20.49
CA GLY A 388 5.75 18.03 21.47
C GLY A 388 5.86 19.52 21.15
N GLU A 389 4.75 20.26 21.14
CA GLU A 389 4.76 21.69 20.75
C GLU A 389 5.66 22.52 21.69
N ILE A 390 5.61 22.22 22.99
CA ILE A 390 6.32 22.96 24.05
C ILE A 390 7.76 22.44 24.24
N SER A 391 7.96 21.12 24.15
CA SER A 391 9.24 20.49 24.47
C SER A 391 10.15 20.30 23.27
N SER A 392 9.58 20.32 22.06
CA SER A 392 10.26 19.94 20.81
C SER A 392 10.91 18.55 20.87
N LEU A 393 10.51 17.69 21.82
CA LEU A 393 10.97 16.31 21.86
C LEU A 393 10.27 15.52 20.76
N PRO A 394 11.01 14.73 19.96
CA PRO A 394 10.41 13.91 18.93
C PRO A 394 9.73 12.68 19.54
N CYS A 395 8.67 12.21 18.89
CA CYS A 395 8.05 10.93 19.10
C CYS A 395 7.69 10.30 17.75
N PHE A 396 7.65 8.98 17.72
CA PHE A 396 7.34 8.21 16.53
C PHE A 396 6.53 6.99 16.90
N ASP A 397 5.77 6.49 15.94
CA ASP A 397 5.04 5.24 16.04
C ASP A 397 4.99 4.55 14.67
N GLU A 398 4.95 3.23 14.68
CA GLU A 398 4.88 2.37 13.49
C GLU A 398 3.82 1.31 13.72
N LEU A 399 2.90 1.20 12.77
CA LEU A 399 1.76 0.29 12.85
C LEU A 399 1.60 -0.46 11.54
N ASP A 400 1.44 -1.77 11.65
CA ASP A 400 1.04 -2.65 10.56
C ASP A 400 -0.37 -3.18 10.81
N PHE A 401 -1.16 -3.27 9.75
CA PHE A 401 -2.48 -3.89 9.74
C PHE A 401 -2.57 -4.79 8.53
N SER A 402 -3.02 -6.02 8.75
CA SER A 402 -3.30 -6.95 7.66
C SER A 402 -4.59 -7.67 7.98
N PHE A 403 -5.41 -7.93 6.96
CA PHE A 403 -6.65 -8.65 7.14
C PHE A 403 -6.89 -9.65 6.04
#